data_AF-A0A7V3VJM0-F1
#
_entry.id   AF-A0A7V3VJM0-F1
#
_cell.length_a   1.000
_cell.length_b   1.000
_cell.length_c   1.000
_cell.angle_alpha   90.00
_cell.angle_beta   90.00
_cell.angle_gamma   90.00
#
_symmetry.space_group_name_H-M   'P 1'
#
loop_
_entity.id
_entity.type
_entity.pdbx_description
1 polymer ?
#
loop_
_entity_poly.entity_id
_entity_poly.type
_entity_poly.pdbx_seq_one_letter_code
_entity_poly.pdbx_strand_id
1 'polypeptide(L)'
;YLLWRRFRDPQVRYISLFTDYFALFVLLGLTGTGVLMRYFFRPDIVAVKELALGLVTFTPAVPAQVGGLFFVHLFLLSLLIAYLPFSKLMHFAGVFLSPTRNLANNNRMKRHVNPWNYPVKVHTYAEWEEEFHDKIKAAGLPMEKE
;
A
#
# COMPACT_ATOMS: atom_id res chain seq x y z
N TYR A 1 12.51 -12.52 -10.05
CA TYR A 1 12.40 -13.23 -8.76
C TYR A 1 10.95 -13.37 -8.28
N LEU A 2 10.22 -12.28 -7.98
CA LEU A 2 8.88 -12.35 -7.35
C LEU A 2 7.85 -13.20 -8.12
N LEU A 3 7.80 -13.04 -9.45
CA LEU A 3 6.93 -13.85 -10.32
C LEU A 3 7.32 -15.34 -10.25
N TRP A 4 8.62 -15.63 -10.37
CA TRP A 4 9.14 -16.99 -10.27
C TRP A 4 8.81 -17.64 -8.92
N ARG A 5 9.00 -16.92 -7.81
CA ARG A 5 8.64 -17.40 -6.46
C ARG A 5 7.18 -17.82 -6.39
N ARG A 6 6.28 -16.99 -6.93
CA ARG A 6 4.84 -17.25 -6.94
C ARG A 6 4.47 -18.48 -7.79
N PHE A 7 5.23 -18.75 -8.85
CA PHE A 7 5.08 -20.01 -9.57
C PHE A 7 5.69 -21.17 -8.80
N ARG A 8 6.86 -21.08 -8.16
CA ARG A 8 7.54 -22.26 -7.62
C ARG A 8 7.04 -22.71 -6.25
N ASP A 9 6.65 -21.78 -5.39
CA ASP A 9 6.21 -22.03 -4.02
C ASP A 9 4.72 -22.40 -3.97
N PRO A 10 4.34 -23.62 -3.55
CA PRO A 10 2.95 -24.07 -3.50
C PRO A 10 2.08 -23.22 -2.56
N GLN A 11 2.61 -22.77 -1.43
CA GLN A 11 1.85 -21.99 -0.45
C GLN A 11 1.52 -20.62 -1.02
N VAL A 12 2.51 -19.95 -1.61
CA VAL A 12 2.31 -18.63 -2.24
C VAL A 12 1.39 -18.76 -3.45
N ARG A 13 1.53 -19.82 -4.26
CA ARG A 13 0.67 -20.05 -5.42
C ARG A 13 -0.79 -20.24 -5.00
N TYR A 14 -1.03 -21.01 -3.93
CA TYR A 14 -2.38 -21.29 -3.42
C TYR A 14 -3.14 -20.03 -2.99
N ILE A 15 -2.45 -19.07 -2.36
CA ILE A 15 -3.06 -17.81 -1.90
C ILE A 15 -3.06 -16.69 -2.96
N SER A 16 -2.47 -16.93 -4.14
CA SER A 16 -2.34 -15.89 -5.17
C SER A 16 -3.57 -15.80 -6.07
N LEU A 17 -4.05 -14.59 -6.29
CA LEU A 17 -5.17 -14.30 -7.18
C LEU A 17 -4.69 -13.91 -8.58
N PHE A 18 -5.58 -13.91 -9.57
CA PHE A 18 -5.26 -13.43 -10.92
C PHE A 18 -4.64 -12.02 -10.93
N THR A 19 -5.19 -11.12 -10.12
CA THR A 19 -4.72 -9.73 -9.96
C THR A 19 -3.27 -9.64 -9.53
N ASP A 20 -2.79 -10.62 -8.75
CA ASP A 20 -1.42 -10.68 -8.29
C ASP A 20 -0.43 -10.95 -9.44
N TYR A 21 -0.80 -11.80 -10.40
CA TYR A 21 0.01 -12.08 -11.59
C TYR A 21 -0.09 -10.95 -12.60
N PHE A 22 -1.30 -10.43 -12.84
CA PHE A 22 -1.54 -9.34 -13.77
C PHE A 22 -0.68 -8.12 -13.44
N ALA A 23 -0.67 -7.68 -12.17
CA ALA A 23 0.16 -6.56 -11.73
C ALA A 23 1.66 -6.80 -12.00
N LEU A 24 2.15 -8.02 -11.75
CA LEU A 24 3.55 -8.36 -12.01
C LEU A 24 3.88 -8.38 -13.51
N PHE A 25 3.00 -8.88 -14.35
CA PHE A 25 3.22 -8.87 -15.80
C PHE A 25 3.22 -7.45 -16.37
N VAL A 26 2.33 -6.57 -15.90
CA VAL A 26 2.32 -5.15 -16.30
C VAL A 26 3.65 -4.48 -15.90
N LEU A 27 4.11 -4.68 -14.66
CA LEU A 27 5.39 -4.10 -14.19
C LEU A 27 6.61 -4.65 -14.94
N LEU A 28 6.64 -5.95 -15.23
CA LEU A 28 7.71 -6.57 -16.01
C LEU A 28 7.70 -6.12 -17.46
N GLY A 29 6.52 -6.00 -18.07
CA GLY A 29 6.36 -5.46 -19.42
C GLY A 29 6.82 -4.01 -19.50
N LEU A 30 6.40 -3.16 -18.54
CA LEU A 30 6.79 -1.76 -18.49
C LEU A 30 8.30 -1.61 -18.32
N THR A 31 8.89 -2.36 -17.39
CA THR A 31 10.35 -2.34 -17.16
C THR A 31 11.11 -2.90 -18.36
N GLY A 32 10.65 -4.01 -18.92
CA GLY A 32 11.26 -4.67 -20.08
C GLY A 32 11.26 -3.78 -21.32
N THR A 33 10.11 -3.18 -21.65
CA THR A 33 10.01 -2.22 -22.76
C THR A 33 10.86 -0.97 -22.53
N GLY A 34 10.93 -0.46 -21.30
CA GLY A 34 11.81 0.67 -20.95
C GLY A 34 13.30 0.34 -21.11
N VAL A 35 13.74 -0.84 -20.66
CA VAL A 35 15.11 -1.34 -20.85
C VAL A 35 15.42 -1.51 -22.34
N LEU A 36 14.50 -2.09 -23.12
CA LEU A 36 14.65 -2.25 -24.57
C LEU A 36 14.81 -0.90 -25.27
N MET A 37 13.97 0.08 -24.95
CA MET A 37 14.09 1.43 -25.50
C MET A 37 15.41 2.10 -25.10
N ARG A 38 15.87 1.93 -23.86
CA ARG A 38 17.12 2.55 -23.39
C ARG A 38 18.36 2.01 -24.09
N TYR A 39 18.46 0.68 -24.26
CA TYR A 39 19.72 0.06 -24.69
C TYR A 39 19.74 -0.33 -26.17
N PHE A 40 18.60 -0.76 -26.73
CA PHE A 40 18.54 -1.35 -28.07
C PHE A 40 17.91 -0.40 -29.10
N PHE A 41 16.71 0.11 -28.85
CA PHE A 41 15.96 0.87 -29.86
C PHE A 41 16.27 2.37 -29.87
N ARG A 42 16.60 2.96 -28.71
CA ARG A 42 16.99 4.37 -28.54
C ARG A 42 16.08 5.35 -29.30
N PRO A 43 14.80 5.50 -28.87
CA PRO A 43 13.87 6.41 -29.53
C PRO A 43 14.38 7.86 -29.50
N ASP A 44 13.93 8.68 -30.45
CA ASP A 44 14.22 10.11 -30.44
C ASP A 44 13.62 10.78 -29.20
N ILE A 45 14.50 11.21 -28.30
CA ILE A 45 14.13 11.80 -27.01
C ILE A 45 13.43 13.16 -27.20
N VAL A 46 13.77 13.91 -28.25
CA VAL A 46 13.15 15.21 -28.54
C VAL A 46 11.70 15.00 -28.93
N ALA A 47 11.44 14.08 -29.85
CA ALA A 47 10.08 13.70 -30.26
C ALA A 47 9.26 13.15 -29.09
N VAL A 48 9.84 12.25 -28.28
CA VAL A 48 9.16 11.71 -27.09
C VAL A 48 8.81 12.82 -26.10
N LYS A 49 9.69 13.79 -25.88
CA LYS A 49 9.46 14.93 -25.00
C LYS A 49 8.35 15.85 -25.53
N GLU A 50 8.34 16.13 -26.83
CA GLU A 50 7.30 16.93 -27.47
C GLU A 50 5.91 16.30 -27.27
N LEU A 51 5.81 14.99 -27.52
CA LEU A 51 4.57 14.24 -27.27
C LEU A 51 4.17 14.26 -25.79
N ALA A 52 5.12 14.04 -24.88
CA ALA A 52 4.85 14.07 -23.44
C ALA A 52 4.34 15.45 -22.97
N LEU A 53 4.94 16.54 -23.47
CA LEU A 53 4.48 17.89 -23.19
C LEU A 53 3.09 18.13 -23.78
N GLY A 54 2.84 17.74 -25.03
CA GLY A 54 1.53 17.86 -25.68
C GLY A 54 0.41 17.13 -24.92
N LEU A 55 0.72 15.99 -24.30
CA LEU A 55 -0.23 15.27 -23.43
C LEU A 55 -0.52 16.05 -22.14
N VAL A 56 0.49 16.66 -21.52
CA VAL A 56 0.33 17.44 -20.27
C VAL A 56 -0.38 18.77 -20.52
N THR A 57 -0.13 19.43 -21.65
CA THR A 57 -0.76 20.70 -22.03
C THR A 57 -2.10 20.53 -22.73
N PHE A 58 -2.58 19.29 -22.88
CA PHE A 58 -3.80 18.95 -23.62
C PHE A 58 -3.81 19.45 -25.08
N THR A 59 -2.63 19.52 -25.70
CA THR A 59 -2.43 19.84 -27.12
C THR A 59 -1.60 18.73 -27.79
N PRO A 60 -2.17 17.52 -27.95
CA PRO A 60 -1.40 16.37 -28.42
C PRO A 60 -1.01 16.56 -29.89
N ALA A 61 0.31 16.51 -30.14
CA ALA A 61 0.89 16.36 -31.47
C ALA A 61 1.68 15.05 -31.48
N VAL A 62 1.45 14.21 -32.49
CA VAL A 62 2.17 12.93 -32.64
C VAL A 62 3.33 13.17 -33.61
N PRO A 63 4.59 13.14 -33.14
CA PRO A 63 5.73 13.26 -34.03
C PRO A 63 5.87 11.99 -34.89
N ALA A 64 6.22 12.16 -36.16
CA ALA A 64 6.35 11.04 -37.11
C ALA A 64 7.49 10.06 -36.75
N GLN A 65 8.43 10.49 -35.91
CA GLN A 65 9.67 9.78 -35.57
C GLN A 65 9.53 8.84 -34.36
N VAL A 66 8.33 8.72 -33.78
CA VAL A 66 8.11 7.89 -32.59
C VAL A 66 7.90 6.42 -32.98
N GLY A 67 8.85 5.55 -32.62
CA GLY A 67 8.79 4.12 -32.94
C GLY A 67 7.70 3.36 -32.19
N GLY A 68 7.19 2.27 -32.77
CA GLY A 68 6.08 1.47 -32.21
C GLY A 68 6.29 0.96 -30.78
N LEU A 69 7.54 0.65 -30.41
CA LEU A 69 7.87 0.19 -29.05
C LEU A 69 7.57 1.26 -27.99
N PHE A 70 7.70 2.54 -28.33
CA PHE A 70 7.33 3.63 -27.42
C PHE A 70 5.84 3.62 -27.13
N PHE A 71 4.98 3.41 -28.13
CA PHE A 71 3.54 3.34 -27.94
C PHE A 71 3.13 2.13 -27.11
N VAL A 72 3.81 0.99 -27.27
CA VAL A 72 3.63 -0.18 -26.38
C VAL A 72 3.98 0.17 -24.94
N HIS A 73 5.11 0.86 -24.71
CA HIS A 73 5.51 1.30 -23.38
C HIS A 73 4.51 2.29 -22.76
N LEU A 74 4.08 3.30 -23.54
CA LEU A 74 3.09 4.29 -23.13
C LEU A 74 1.74 3.63 -22.81
N PHE A 75 1.31 2.66 -23.60
CA PHE A 75 0.10 1.88 -23.33
C PHE A 75 0.21 1.11 -22.00
N LEU A 76 1.33 0.43 -21.75
CA LEU A 76 1.56 -0.29 -20.49
C LEU A 76 1.58 0.67 -19.29
N LEU A 77 2.14 1.88 -19.46
CA LEU A 77 2.12 2.92 -18.43
C LEU A 77 0.70 3.40 -18.15
N SER A 78 -0.07 3.72 -19.18
CA SER A 78 -1.47 4.16 -19.04
C SER A 78 -2.33 3.06 -18.41
N LEU A 79 -2.13 1.80 -18.81
CA LEU A 79 -2.80 0.65 -18.20
C LEU A 79 -2.44 0.51 -16.72
N LEU A 80 -1.15 0.68 -16.37
CA LEU A 80 -0.70 0.65 -14.98
C LEU A 80 -1.39 1.74 -14.15
N ILE A 81 -1.41 2.99 -14.65
CA ILE A 81 -2.03 4.13 -13.96
C ILE A 81 -3.53 3.91 -13.76
N ALA A 82 -4.25 3.45 -14.79
CA ALA A 82 -5.67 3.17 -14.69
C ALA A 82 -5.98 2.01 -13.71
N TYR A 83 -5.11 1.00 -13.65
CA TYR A 83 -5.24 -0.14 -12.75
C TYR A 83 -4.84 0.19 -11.31
N LEU A 84 -3.95 1.17 -11.12
CA LEU A 84 -3.34 1.54 -9.86
C LEU A 84 -4.35 1.69 -8.70
N PRO A 85 -5.41 2.52 -8.77
CA PRO A 85 -6.34 2.75 -7.65
C PRO A 85 -7.11 1.52 -7.18
N PHE A 86 -7.26 0.51 -8.04
CA PHE A 86 -8.04 -0.70 -7.78
C PHE A 86 -7.16 -1.91 -7.43
N SER A 87 -5.85 -1.69 -7.22
CA SER A 87 -4.88 -2.76 -7.11
C SER A 87 -4.16 -2.79 -5.76
N LYS A 88 -3.54 -3.92 -5.44
CA LYS A 88 -2.63 -4.07 -4.29
C LYS A 88 -1.42 -3.12 -4.37
N LEU A 89 -1.16 -2.51 -5.53
CA LEU A 89 -0.08 -1.51 -5.66
C LEU A 89 -0.38 -0.25 -4.86
N MET A 90 -1.66 0.08 -4.59
CA MET A 90 -2.05 1.24 -3.76
C MET A 90 -1.39 1.30 -2.39
N HIS A 91 -0.83 0.19 -1.89
CA HIS A 91 -0.08 0.19 -0.63
C HIS A 91 1.04 1.26 -0.61
N PHE A 92 1.60 1.66 -1.76
CA PHE A 92 2.65 2.70 -1.80
C PHE A 92 2.13 4.03 -1.23
N ALA A 93 0.84 4.34 -1.42
CA ALA A 93 0.24 5.57 -0.89
C ALA A 93 0.22 5.56 0.66
N GLY A 94 0.14 4.37 1.27
CA GLY A 94 0.18 4.20 2.73
C GLY A 94 1.48 4.71 3.37
N VAL A 95 2.59 4.74 2.64
CA VAL A 95 3.87 5.30 3.12
C VAL A 95 3.78 6.81 3.38
N PHE A 96 2.96 7.51 2.61
CA PHE A 96 2.75 8.96 2.78
C PHE A 96 1.66 9.25 3.81
N LEU A 97 0.66 8.38 3.93
CA LEU A 97 -0.47 8.55 4.84
C LEU A 97 -0.28 7.89 6.22
N SER A 98 0.91 7.32 6.49
CA SER A 98 1.16 6.60 7.74
C SER A 98 0.94 7.49 8.99
N PRO A 99 0.25 6.99 10.03
CA PRO A 99 0.07 7.69 11.30
C PRO A 99 1.37 8.21 11.91
N THR A 100 2.44 7.42 11.82
CA THR A 100 3.78 7.77 12.34
C THR A 100 4.41 8.97 11.65
N ARG A 101 3.94 9.37 10.46
CA ARG A 101 4.41 10.56 9.75
C ARG A 101 3.48 11.76 9.89
N ASN A 102 2.17 11.52 10.00
CA ASN A 102 1.16 12.59 9.96
C ASN A 102 0.55 12.94 11.33
N LEU A 103 0.75 12.12 12.36
CA LEU A 103 0.19 12.33 13.69
C LEU A 103 1.28 12.59 14.72
N ALA A 104 0.97 13.48 15.66
CA ALA A 104 1.85 13.73 16.80
C ALA A 104 1.97 12.47 17.66
N ASN A 105 3.19 12.12 18.07
CA ASN A 105 3.43 11.00 18.98
C ASN A 105 3.09 11.38 20.43
N ASN A 106 1.80 11.57 20.72
CA ASN A 106 1.30 11.97 22.03
C ASN A 106 0.58 10.83 22.78
N ASN A 107 0.73 9.58 22.32
CA ASN A 107 0.06 8.41 22.89
C ASN A 107 0.35 8.20 24.39
N ARG A 108 1.49 8.71 24.89
CA ARG A 108 1.87 8.68 26.32
C ARG A 108 1.44 9.91 27.12
N MET A 109 1.05 11.00 26.45
CA MET A 109 0.63 12.26 27.08
C MET A 109 -0.89 12.41 27.11
N LYS A 110 -1.60 11.86 26.12
CA LYS A 110 -3.05 11.98 25.99
C LYS A 110 -3.66 10.60 25.79
N ARG A 111 -4.66 10.29 26.61
CA ARG A 111 -5.51 9.12 26.40
C ARG A 111 -6.44 9.40 25.21
N HIS A 112 -6.32 8.61 24.16
CA HIS A 112 -7.22 8.65 23.01
C HIS A 112 -8.37 7.66 23.24
N VAL A 113 -9.57 8.20 23.48
CA VAL A 113 -10.78 7.38 23.67
C VAL A 113 -11.52 7.31 22.34
N ASN A 114 -11.87 6.10 21.92
CA ASN A 114 -12.63 5.86 20.69
C ASN A 114 -14.06 6.43 20.83
N PRO A 115 -14.51 7.38 19.99
CA PRO A 115 -15.87 7.92 20.04
C PRO A 115 -16.97 6.89 19.75
N TRP A 116 -16.61 5.80 19.08
CA TRP A 116 -17.51 4.71 18.68
C TRP A 116 -17.63 3.61 19.73
N ASN A 117 -17.07 3.81 20.93
CA ASN A 117 -17.13 2.81 21.98
C ASN A 117 -18.54 2.79 22.58
N TYR A 118 -19.26 1.69 22.38
CA TYR A 118 -20.55 1.48 23.02
C TYR A 118 -20.37 1.29 24.53
N PRO A 119 -21.42 1.48 25.36
CA PRO A 119 -21.32 1.20 26.79
C PRO A 119 -21.09 -0.29 27.00
N VAL A 120 -19.83 -0.67 27.19
CA VAL A 120 -19.43 -2.02 27.57
C VAL A 120 -19.61 -2.14 29.09
N LYS A 121 -20.30 -3.19 29.54
CA LYS A 121 -20.31 -3.54 30.97
C LYS A 121 -18.89 -3.93 31.35
N VAL A 122 -18.21 -3.07 32.09
CA VAL A 122 -16.88 -3.35 32.64
C VAL A 122 -17.03 -3.85 34.07
N HIS A 123 -16.13 -4.72 34.48
CA HIS A 123 -15.94 -5.09 35.88
C HIS A 123 -14.95 -4.10 36.48
N THR A 124 -15.44 -3.22 37.35
CA THR A 124 -14.62 -2.18 37.95
C THR A 124 -13.67 -2.78 39.00
N TYR A 125 -12.58 -2.08 39.31
CA TYR A 125 -11.67 -2.52 40.37
C TYR A 125 -12.40 -2.72 41.70
N ALA A 126 -13.35 -1.85 42.05
CA ALA A 126 -14.14 -1.97 43.26
C ALA A 126 -15.03 -3.23 43.28
N GLU A 127 -15.69 -3.56 42.16
CA GLU A 127 -16.49 -4.79 42.04
C GLU A 127 -15.61 -6.04 42.09
N TRP A 128 -14.39 -5.99 41.53
CA TRP A 128 -13.41 -7.07 41.59
C TRP A 128 -12.86 -7.24 43.00
N GLU A 129 -12.50 -6.15 43.68
CA GLU A 129 -11.98 -6.16 45.04
C GLU A 129 -13.01 -6.71 46.03
N GLU A 130 -14.29 -6.35 45.86
CA GLU A 130 -15.39 -6.91 46.67
C GLU A 130 -15.60 -8.41 46.41
N GLU A 131 -15.58 -8.84 45.15
CA GLU A 131 -15.75 -10.26 44.78
C GLU A 131 -14.62 -11.15 45.34
N PHE A 132 -13.39 -10.63 45.38
CA PHE A 132 -12.20 -11.38 45.78
C PHE A 132 -11.64 -10.98 47.15
N HIS A 133 -12.34 -10.14 47.92
CA HIS A 133 -11.89 -9.54 49.17
C HIS A 133 -11.20 -10.56 50.10
N ASP A 134 -11.88 -11.65 50.42
CA ASP A 134 -11.37 -12.66 51.36
C ASP A 134 -10.08 -13.33 50.85
N LYS A 135 -9.95 -13.50 49.54
CA LYS A 135 -8.75 -14.08 48.93
C LYS A 135 -7.59 -13.07 48.92
N ILE A 136 -7.87 -11.80 48.65
CA ILE A 136 -6.88 -10.72 48.63
C ILE A 136 -6.34 -10.48 50.06
N LYS A 137 -7.25 -10.46 51.06
CA LYS A 137 -6.91 -10.37 52.48
C LYS A 137 -6.10 -11.56 52.96
N ALA A 138 -6.50 -12.79 52.60
CA ALA A 138 -5.75 -14.00 52.93
C ALA A 138 -4.37 -14.03 52.27
N ALA A 139 -4.22 -13.45 51.07
CA ALA A 139 -2.95 -13.33 50.37
C ALA A 139 -2.06 -12.17 50.88
N GLY A 140 -2.55 -11.34 51.81
CA GLY A 140 -1.81 -10.19 52.35
C GLY A 140 -1.54 -9.10 51.32
N LEU A 141 -2.38 -9.01 50.28
CA LEU A 141 -2.24 -8.01 49.22
C LEU A 141 -2.87 -6.67 49.67
N PRO A 142 -2.35 -5.53 49.21
CA PRO A 142 -2.90 -4.22 49.54
C PRO A 142 -4.31 -4.05 48.93
N MET A 143 -5.24 -3.52 49.73
CA MET A 143 -6.63 -3.22 49.34
C MET A 143 -6.92 -1.73 49.56
N GLU A 144 -7.80 -1.15 48.74
CA GLU A 144 -8.28 0.22 48.93
C GLU A 144 -9.38 0.30 50.00
N LYS A 145 -10.12 -0.79 50.23
CA LYS A 145 -11.10 -0.94 51.31
C LYS A 145 -10.64 -2.03 52.30
N GLU A 146 -10.73 -1.75 53.61
CA GLU A 146 -10.30 -2.65 54.72
C GLU A 146 -11.27 -3.79 55.06
#